data_AF-K5VN33-F1
#
_entry.id   AF-K5VN33-F1
#
_cell.length_a   1.000
_cell.length_b   1.000
_cell.length_c   1.000
_cell.angle_alpha   90.00
_cell.angle_beta   90.00
_cell.angle_gamma   90.00
#
_symmetry.space_group_name_H-M   'P 1'
#
loop_
_entity.id
_entity.type
_entity.pdbx_description
1 polymer ?
#
loop_
_entity_poly.entity_id
_entity_poly.type
_entity_poly.pdbx_seq_one_letter_code
_entity_poly.pdbx_strand_id
1 'polypeptide(L)'
;MDALYPWLSKALDSFATPEQRKRRQEFSDKFFASSGSFHTGRPMSIAALVANSSACNKGRRELVSCGAALADAQNCPLSVLSTNSKDTGFYQKMGFVVLRAITLGAENPAWKESPVSIDVMIRTIKHS
;
A
#
# COMPACT_ATOMS: atom_id res chain seq x y z
N MET A 1 12.81 12.60 8.22
CA MET A 1 12.04 11.47 8.80
C MET A 1 12.83 10.16 8.75
N ASP A 2 13.97 10.11 8.04
CA ASP A 2 14.67 8.87 7.68
C ASP A 2 15.45 8.20 8.83
N ALA A 3 15.83 8.95 9.88
CA ALA A 3 16.57 8.40 11.02
C ALA A 3 15.67 7.73 12.08
N LEU A 4 14.38 8.07 12.12
CA LEU A 4 13.43 7.61 13.16
C LEU A 4 12.73 6.30 12.76
N TYR A 5 12.51 6.12 11.46
CA TYR A 5 11.79 4.97 10.91
C TYR A 5 12.46 3.61 11.22
N PRO A 6 13.79 3.44 11.11
CA PRO A 6 14.44 2.16 11.40
C PRO A 6 14.31 1.75 12.87
N TRP A 7 14.37 2.72 13.79
CA TRP A 7 14.26 2.48 15.23
C TRP A 7 12.81 2.16 15.63
N LEU A 8 11.83 2.91 15.13
CA LEU A 8 10.41 2.63 15.34
C LEU A 8 10.00 1.25 14.78
N SER A 9 10.47 0.91 13.59
CA SER A 9 10.22 -0.41 12.99
C SER A 9 10.77 -1.53 13.87
N LYS A 10 12.03 -1.42 14.31
CA LYS A 10 12.64 -2.41 15.21
C LYS A 10 11.93 -2.52 16.55
N ALA A 11 11.55 -1.39 17.16
CA ALA A 11 10.82 -1.37 18.42
C ALA A 11 9.44 -2.05 18.30
N LEU A 12 8.73 -1.85 17.19
CA LEU A 12 7.45 -2.50 16.90
C LEU A 12 7.60 -3.98 16.51
N ASP A 13 8.76 -4.41 15.99
CA ASP A 13 9.08 -5.82 15.74
C ASP A 13 9.40 -6.59 17.03
N SER A 14 9.98 -5.93 18.05
CA SER A 14 10.25 -6.57 19.34
C SER A 14 8.99 -7.05 20.06
N PHE A 15 7.85 -6.39 19.85
CA PHE A 15 6.54 -6.81 20.42
C PHE A 15 5.76 -7.78 19.51
N ALA A 16 6.29 -8.14 18.34
CA ALA A 16 5.60 -9.02 17.41
C ALA A 16 5.70 -10.49 17.85
N THR A 17 4.57 -11.20 17.85
CA THR A 17 4.55 -12.66 18.05
C THR A 17 5.25 -13.38 16.88
N PRO A 18 5.69 -14.64 17.07
CA PRO A 18 6.27 -15.42 15.97
C PRO A 18 5.37 -15.48 14.74
N GLU A 19 4.05 -15.59 14.93
CA GLU A 19 3.08 -15.60 13.83
C GLU A 19 3.00 -14.23 13.15
N GLN A 20 3.02 -13.11 13.89
CA GLN A 20 3.05 -11.78 13.28
C GLN A 20 4.31 -11.54 12.45
N ARG A 21 5.48 -12.01 12.91
CA ARG A 21 6.73 -11.94 12.15
C ARG A 21 6.64 -12.77 10.87
N LYS A 22 6.11 -14.00 10.97
CA LYS A 22 5.86 -14.86 9.80
C LYS A 22 4.93 -14.19 8.77
N ARG A 23 3.87 -13.50 9.22
CA ARG A 23 2.97 -12.75 8.33
C ARG A 23 3.64 -11.55 7.66
N ARG A 24 4.44 -10.78 8.41
CA ARG A 24 5.22 -9.66 7.85
C ARG A 24 6.20 -10.16 6.79
N GLN A 25 6.85 -11.29 7.04
CA GLN A 25 7.74 -11.93 6.08
C GLN A 25 6.98 -12.40 4.83
N GLU A 26 5.87 -13.13 4.99
CA GLU A 26 5.03 -13.56 3.86
C GLU A 26 4.60 -12.36 2.99
N PHE A 27 4.16 -11.27 3.61
CA PHE A 27 3.82 -10.05 2.91
C PHE A 27 5.02 -9.47 2.16
N SER A 28 6.17 -9.34 2.83
CA SER A 28 7.41 -8.82 2.24
C SER A 28 7.81 -9.65 1.03
N ASP A 29 7.87 -10.97 1.15
CA ASP A 29 8.29 -11.88 0.07
C ASP A 29 7.36 -11.77 -1.14
N LYS A 30 6.05 -11.83 -0.90
CA LYS A 30 5.04 -11.71 -1.97
C LYS A 30 5.06 -10.32 -2.59
N PHE A 31 5.15 -9.26 -1.79
CA PHE A 31 5.22 -7.89 -2.28
C PHE A 31 6.48 -7.68 -3.12
N PHE A 32 7.67 -8.09 -2.67
CA PHE A 32 8.90 -7.91 -3.42
C PHE A 32 8.96 -8.77 -4.67
N ALA A 33 8.52 -10.02 -4.62
CA ALA A 33 8.33 -10.86 -5.82
C ALA A 33 7.34 -10.22 -6.80
N SER A 34 6.35 -9.48 -6.27
CA SER A 34 5.38 -8.74 -7.07
C SER A 34 5.92 -7.38 -7.58
N SER A 35 6.95 -6.82 -6.95
CA SER A 35 7.43 -5.46 -7.23
C SER A 35 8.39 -5.36 -8.41
N GLY A 36 8.91 -6.49 -8.92
CA GLY A 36 9.89 -6.55 -10.03
C GLY A 36 9.41 -5.98 -11.38
N SER A 37 8.15 -5.53 -11.46
CA SER A 37 7.49 -5.02 -12.67
C SER A 37 7.10 -3.54 -12.60
N PHE A 38 7.65 -2.75 -11.66
CA PHE A 38 7.57 -1.29 -11.78
C PHE A 38 8.48 -0.84 -12.94
N HIS A 39 7.92 -0.76 -14.14
CA HIS A 39 8.63 -0.54 -15.41
C HIS A 39 9.40 0.80 -15.49
N THR A 40 9.28 1.70 -14.51
CA THR A 40 9.74 3.11 -14.63
C THR A 40 10.42 3.65 -13.37
N GLY A 41 11.07 2.80 -12.57
CA GLY A 41 11.75 3.21 -11.32
C GLY A 41 10.87 3.10 -10.08
N ARG A 42 11.35 3.63 -8.93
CA ARG A 42 10.67 3.49 -7.63
C ARG A 42 9.55 4.53 -7.52
N PRO A 43 8.27 4.12 -7.52
CA PRO A 43 7.17 5.08 -7.37
C PRO A 43 7.18 5.72 -5.98
N MET A 44 6.63 6.92 -5.88
CA MET A 44 6.19 7.45 -4.59
C MET A 44 5.10 6.54 -4.03
N SER A 45 5.04 6.37 -2.71
CA SER A 45 4.08 5.46 -2.08
C SER A 45 3.24 6.18 -1.04
N ILE A 46 1.92 5.98 -1.11
CA ILE A 46 1.02 6.26 0.01
C ILE A 46 1.11 5.06 0.95
N ALA A 47 1.95 5.17 1.99
CA ALA A 47 2.16 4.09 2.94
C ALA A 47 0.96 3.87 3.88
N ALA A 48 0.28 4.94 4.28
CA ALA A 48 -0.91 4.88 5.11
C ALA A 48 -1.85 6.05 4.78
N LEU A 49 -3.14 5.76 4.64
CA LEU A 49 -4.19 6.77 4.50
C LEU A 49 -5.18 6.58 5.63
N VAL A 50 -5.11 7.46 6.63
CA VAL A 50 -5.97 7.42 7.81
C VAL A 50 -6.80 8.69 7.84
N ALA A 51 -8.11 8.54 7.97
CA ALA A 51 -9.04 9.66 8.15
C ALA A 51 -9.93 9.39 9.35
N ASN A 52 -10.23 10.44 10.11
CA ASN A 52 -11.24 10.38 11.16
C ASN A 52 -12.61 10.05 10.54
N SER A 53 -13.41 9.21 11.19
CA SER A 53 -14.76 8.83 10.75
C SER A 53 -15.68 10.04 10.54
N SER A 54 -15.48 11.13 11.30
CA SER A 54 -16.22 12.39 11.15
C SER A 54 -15.82 13.22 9.91
N ALA A 55 -14.68 12.93 9.28
CA ALA A 55 -14.16 13.62 8.08
C ALA A 55 -14.35 12.78 6.80
N CYS A 56 -15.43 11.98 6.77
CA CYS A 56 -15.72 10.95 5.77
C CYS A 56 -15.51 11.42 4.30
N ASN A 57 -14.84 10.56 3.52
CA ASN A 57 -14.56 10.58 2.07
C ASN A 57 -13.94 11.84 1.44
N LYS A 58 -14.36 13.06 1.80
CA LYS A 58 -13.84 14.31 1.25
C LYS A 58 -12.38 14.53 1.65
N GLY A 59 -12.05 14.39 2.94
CA GLY A 59 -10.67 14.53 3.43
C GLY A 59 -9.72 13.48 2.85
N ARG A 60 -10.18 12.22 2.72
CA ARG A 60 -9.39 11.15 2.07
C ARG A 60 -9.07 11.50 0.61
N ARG A 61 -10.05 12.02 -0.13
CA ARG A 61 -9.88 12.43 -1.53
C ARG A 61 -8.86 13.55 -1.64
N GLU A 62 -8.97 14.57 -0.80
CA GLU A 62 -8.04 15.71 -0.80
C GLU A 62 -6.60 15.26 -0.51
N LEU A 63 -6.39 14.39 0.48
CA LEU A 63 -5.06 13.84 0.78
C LEU A 63 -4.46 13.06 -0.40
N VAL A 64 -5.25 12.21 -1.06
CA VAL A 64 -4.79 11.45 -2.23
C VAL A 64 -4.52 12.38 -3.41
N SER A 65 -5.34 13.41 -3.63
CA SER A 65 -5.10 14.42 -4.65
C SER A 65 -3.81 15.20 -4.39
N CYS A 66 -3.52 15.58 -3.14
CA CYS A 66 -2.27 16.24 -2.78
C CYS A 66 -1.06 15.34 -3.05
N GLY A 67 -1.14 14.06 -2.67
CA GLY A 67 -0.09 13.09 -2.98
C GLY A 67 0.13 12.91 -4.49
N ALA A 68 -0.96 12.88 -5.27
CA ALA A 68 -0.90 12.79 -6.73
C ALA A 68 -0.24 14.03 -7.35
N ALA A 69 -0.61 15.24 -6.90
CA ALA A 69 0.00 16.47 -7.37
C ALA A 69 1.50 16.53 -7.04
N LEU A 70 1.91 16.05 -5.86
CA LEU A 70 3.32 15.97 -5.49
C LEU A 70 4.09 14.98 -6.37
N ALA A 71 3.51 13.82 -6.66
CA ALA A 71 4.12 12.82 -7.53
C ALA A 71 4.24 13.34 -8.98
N ASP A 72 3.20 14.01 -9.50
CA ASP A 72 3.23 14.66 -10.81
C ASP A 72 4.32 15.75 -10.88
N ALA A 73 4.45 16.59 -9.84
CA ALA A 73 5.50 17.61 -9.75
C ALA A 73 6.92 17.03 -9.69
N GLN A 74 7.08 15.81 -9.16
CA GLN A 74 8.35 15.08 -9.14
C GLN A 74 8.57 14.18 -10.36
N ASN A 75 7.63 14.22 -11.33
CA ASN A 75 7.65 13.38 -12.52
C ASN A 75 7.84 11.89 -12.18
N CYS A 76 7.16 11.42 -11.12
CA CYS A 76 7.23 10.03 -10.67
C CYS A 76 5.83 9.41 -10.53
N PRO A 77 5.67 8.10 -10.74
CA PRO A 77 4.40 7.44 -10.51
C PRO A 77 4.05 7.41 -9.01
N LEU A 78 2.76 7.32 -8.70
CA LEU A 78 2.26 7.17 -7.34
C LEU A 78 1.67 5.76 -7.15
N SER A 79 2.01 5.11 -6.05
CA SER A 79 1.57 3.76 -5.71
C SER A 79 0.84 3.71 -4.37
N VAL A 80 -0.05 2.72 -4.24
CA VAL A 80 -0.77 2.43 -3.00
C VAL A 80 -1.09 0.95 -2.91
N LEU A 81 -1.22 0.44 -1.69
CA LEU A 81 -1.74 -0.89 -1.41
C LEU A 81 -3.20 -0.78 -0.97
N SER A 82 -4.09 -1.49 -1.65
CA SER A 82 -5.50 -1.60 -1.27
C SER A 82 -5.78 -3.00 -0.73
N THR A 83 -6.37 -3.11 0.45
CA THR A 83 -6.60 -4.39 1.14
C THR A 83 -8.05 -4.88 1.05
N ASN A 84 -8.94 -4.12 0.41
CA ASN A 84 -10.33 -4.53 0.19
C ASN A 84 -10.92 -3.88 -1.07
N SER A 85 -11.97 -4.48 -1.62
CA SER A 85 -12.61 -4.04 -2.86
C SER A 85 -13.25 -2.66 -2.78
N LYS A 86 -13.71 -2.23 -1.60
CA LYS A 86 -14.28 -0.88 -1.41
C LYS A 86 -13.20 0.20 -1.58
N ASP A 87 -12.02 -0.01 -1.00
CA ASP A 87 -10.87 0.88 -1.13
C ASP A 87 -10.33 0.86 -2.57
N THR A 88 -10.30 -0.30 -3.23
CA THR A 88 -9.88 -0.40 -4.63
C THR A 88 -10.74 0.48 -5.54
N GLY A 89 -12.06 0.46 -5.37
CA GLY A 89 -12.98 1.33 -6.13
C GLY A 89 -12.79 2.83 -5.84
N PHE A 90 -12.36 3.19 -4.64
CA PHE A 90 -12.00 4.58 -4.31
C PHE A 90 -10.75 5.04 -5.06
N TYR A 91 -9.68 4.24 -5.07
CA TYR A 91 -8.44 4.60 -5.77
C TYR A 91 -8.60 4.57 -7.30
N GLN A 92 -9.41 3.66 -7.85
CA GLN A 92 -9.75 3.65 -9.28
C GLN A 92 -10.38 4.97 -9.75
N LYS A 93 -11.29 5.54 -8.96
CA LYS A 93 -11.89 6.86 -9.24
C LYS A 93 -10.88 8.01 -9.22
N MET A 94 -9.70 7.79 -8.63
CA MET A 94 -8.59 8.76 -8.55
C MET A 94 -7.52 8.51 -9.63
N GLY A 95 -7.78 7.58 -10.57
CA GLY A 95 -6.88 7.26 -11.69
C GLY A 95 -5.83 6.21 -11.38
N PHE A 96 -5.96 5.47 -10.28
CA PHE A 96 -5.10 4.31 -10.03
C PHE A 96 -5.63 3.08 -10.79
N VAL A 97 -4.72 2.25 -11.28
CA VAL A 97 -5.02 0.94 -11.87
C VAL A 97 -4.38 -0.15 -11.03
N VAL A 98 -5.02 -1.32 -10.97
CA VAL A 98 -4.43 -2.51 -10.32
C VAL A 98 -3.30 -3.01 -11.21
N LEU A 99 -2.08 -2.96 -10.70
CA LEU A 99 -0.92 -3.53 -11.38
C LEU A 99 -0.88 -5.05 -11.18
N ARG A 100 -1.18 -5.49 -9.95
CA ARG A 100 -1.27 -6.89 -9.56
C ARG A 100 -1.90 -7.05 -8.18
N ALA A 101 -2.35 -8.26 -7.88
CA ALA A 101 -2.81 -8.66 -6.55
C ALA A 101 -1.84 -9.66 -5.92
N ILE A 102 -1.64 -9.56 -4.60
CA ILE A 102 -1.01 -10.59 -3.78
C ILE A 102 -2.05 -11.16 -2.82
N THR A 103 -1.96 -12.45 -2.52
CA THR A 103 -2.88 -13.11 -1.58
C THR A 103 -2.09 -13.60 -0.37
N LEU A 104 -2.49 -13.20 0.83
CA LEU A 104 -1.88 -13.61 2.09
C LEU A 104 -2.73 -14.67 2.79
N GLY A 105 -2.07 -15.63 3.45
CA GLY A 105 -2.74 -16.64 4.29
C GLY A 105 -3.29 -17.85 3.56
N ALA A 106 -3.23 -17.91 2.22
CA ALA A 106 -3.76 -19.03 1.43
C ALA A 106 -3.12 -20.39 1.78
N GLU A 107 -1.83 -20.41 2.14
CA GLU A 107 -1.07 -21.61 2.47
C GLU A 107 -0.85 -21.77 3.99
N ASN A 108 -1.59 -21.04 4.82
CA ASN A 108 -1.44 -21.11 6.27
C ASN A 108 -2.51 -21.98 6.93
N PRO A 109 -2.16 -23.19 7.41
CA PRO A 109 -3.14 -24.05 8.09
C PRO A 109 -3.64 -23.47 9.43
N ALA A 110 -2.93 -22.49 10.01
CA ALA A 110 -3.38 -21.79 11.21
C ALA A 110 -4.36 -20.63 10.91
N TRP A 111 -4.53 -20.24 9.65
CA TRP A 111 -5.46 -19.19 9.23
C TRP A 111 -6.83 -19.79 9.00
N LYS A 112 -7.81 -19.37 9.81
CA LYS A 112 -9.18 -19.89 9.74
C LYS A 112 -10.13 -19.01 8.92
N GLU A 113 -9.67 -17.82 8.56
CA GLU A 113 -10.44 -16.85 7.79
C GLU A 113 -10.18 -16.98 6.30
N SER A 114 -10.92 -16.23 5.48
CA SER A 114 -10.60 -16.12 4.05
C SER A 114 -9.21 -15.50 3.84
N PRO A 115 -8.45 -15.92 2.82
CA PRO A 115 -7.20 -15.26 2.46
C PRO A 115 -7.39 -13.77 2.18
N VAL A 116 -6.41 -12.96 2.55
CA VAL A 116 -6.47 -11.50 2.36
C VAL A 116 -5.85 -11.16 1.00
N SER A 117 -6.65 -10.57 0.11
CA SER A 117 -6.15 -10.03 -1.14
C SER A 117 -5.68 -8.59 -0.97
N ILE A 118 -4.51 -8.27 -1.51
CA ILE A 118 -3.94 -6.92 -1.50
C ILE A 118 -3.63 -6.54 -2.94
N ASP A 119 -4.29 -5.50 -3.44
CA ASP A 119 -4.03 -4.91 -4.74
C ASP A 119 -2.86 -3.92 -4.62
N VAL A 120 -1.82 -4.14 -5.41
CA VAL A 120 -0.77 -3.16 -5.68
C VAL A 120 -1.28 -2.27 -6.81
N MET A 121 -1.58 -1.02 -6.49
CA MET A 121 -2.16 -0.07 -7.44
C MET A 121 -1.18 1.03 -7.79
N ILE A 122 -1.22 1.50 -9.04
CA ILE A 122 -0.35 2.56 -9.54
C ILE A 122 -1.15 3.62 -10.31
N ARG A 123 -0.76 4.87 -10.17
CA ARG A 123 -1.20 6.00 -10.99
C ARG A 123 0.01 6.54 -11.74
N THR A 124 -0.08 6.57 -13.07
CA THR A 124 0.96 7.17 -13.93
C THR A 124 0.92 8.69 -13.87
N ILE A 125 2.02 9.32 -14.28
CA ILE A 125 2.15 10.79 -14.32
C ILE A 125 1.15 11.34 -15.34
N LYS A 126 0.46 12.43 -15.00
CA LYS A 126 -0.29 13.20 -15.98
C LYS A 126 0.64 14.22 -16.63
N HIS A 127 0.96 14.05 -17.91
CA HIS A 127 1.56 15.12 -18.70
C HIS A 127 0.47 16.18 -18.92
N SER A 128 0.66 17.36 -18.33
CA SER A 128 -0.14 18.56 -18.62
C SER A 128 0.26 19.17 -19.95
#